data_AF-A0A2H3CVG2-F1
#
_entry.id   AF-A0A2H3CVG2-F1
#
_cell.length_a   1.000
_cell.length_b   1.000
_cell.length_c   1.000
_cell.angle_alpha   90.00
_cell.angle_beta   90.00
_cell.angle_gamma   90.00
#
_symmetry.space_group_name_H-M   'P 1'
#
loop_
_entity.id
_entity.type
_entity.pdbx_description
1 polymer ?
#
loop_
_entity_poly.entity_id
_entity_poly.type
_entity_poly.pdbx_seq_one_letter_code
_entity_poly.pdbx_strand_id
1 'polypeptide(L)'
;MRNIPEDARCPASLDILSSFLASMAGNYASGTLSSYLHGLRAWHILHGLPWLVNEAETQALITAAIHLQPPHSKKKPWLPYTSDTLTTLLLHFDFSLPLDAATRNRNKLEQTVFFIPKAKTSVHGEDVFWATQDGPSDPQHLLENHFTINDPPVNQPVFSYIHKGKHRPLTKPAFLSRLHKVFKDPKMEPLQGHGIRIGYTLEYLLRGIPFDVIKTIGCWKSDVFILYLRKHAQILAPYMQAVPAIHEQFIRYTMPQVR
;
A
#
# COMPACT_ATOMS: atom_id res chain seq x y z
N MET A 1 -7.10 24.87 22.00
CA MET A 1 -6.43 26.00 21.35
C MET A 1 -7.44 26.76 20.48
N ARG A 2 -8.14 27.78 21.02
CA ARG A 2 -9.18 28.54 20.29
C ARG A 2 -9.05 30.07 20.37
N ASN A 3 -8.21 30.58 21.28
CA ASN A 3 -8.08 32.01 21.57
C ASN A 3 -6.63 32.49 21.29
N ILE A 4 -6.13 32.28 20.08
CA ILE A 4 -4.85 32.89 19.65
C ILE A 4 -5.19 34.29 19.11
N PRO A 5 -4.55 35.37 19.59
CA PRO A 5 -4.66 36.72 19.01
C PRO A 5 -4.36 36.70 17.51
N GLU A 6 -5.00 37.56 16.72
CA GLU A 6 -4.94 37.46 15.25
C GLU A 6 -3.58 37.86 14.67
N ASP A 7 -3.00 38.91 15.24
CA ASP A 7 -1.61 39.32 15.10
C ASP A 7 -0.62 38.18 15.41
N ALA A 8 -0.90 37.37 16.44
CA ALA A 8 -0.05 36.25 16.83
C ALA A 8 -0.19 35.00 15.93
N ARG A 9 -1.13 34.95 14.98
CA ARG A 9 -1.31 33.77 14.09
C ARG A 9 -0.32 33.71 12.94
N CYS A 10 0.32 34.84 12.60
CA CYS A 10 1.05 35.00 11.35
C CYS A 10 2.26 35.95 11.50
N PRO A 11 3.49 35.53 11.13
CA PRO A 11 3.87 34.17 10.72
C PRO A 11 3.79 33.19 11.89
N ALA A 12 3.39 31.94 11.63
CA ALA A 12 3.22 30.94 12.69
C ALA A 12 4.55 30.60 13.38
N SER A 13 4.64 30.87 14.69
CA SER A 13 5.83 30.56 15.50
C SER A 13 5.95 29.07 15.82
N LEU A 14 7.17 28.64 16.15
CA LEU A 14 7.45 27.26 16.56
C LEU A 14 6.59 26.83 17.76
N ASP A 15 6.38 27.71 18.74
CA ASP A 15 5.55 27.44 19.93
C ASP A 15 4.08 27.21 19.60
N ILE A 16 3.56 27.95 18.60
CA ILE A 16 2.20 27.79 18.11
C ILE A 16 2.07 26.48 17.35
N LEU A 17 3.02 26.12 16.48
CA LEU A 17 3.01 24.81 15.81
C LEU A 17 3.14 23.65 16.82
N SER A 18 4.00 23.79 17.82
CA SER A 18 4.20 22.82 18.90
C SER A 18 2.92 22.61 19.70
N SER A 19 2.30 23.69 20.15
CA SER A 19 1.06 23.66 20.94
C SER A 19 -0.14 23.16 20.13
N PHE A 20 -0.18 23.46 18.82
CA PHE A 20 -1.18 22.95 17.90
C PHE A 20 -1.05 21.43 17.73
N LEU A 21 0.15 20.94 17.40
CA LEU A 21 0.43 19.51 17.29
C LEU A 21 0.19 18.75 18.59
N ALA A 22 0.62 19.30 19.73
CA ALA A 22 0.37 18.72 21.06
C ALA A 22 -1.13 18.60 21.36
N SER A 23 -1.95 19.59 20.96
CA SER A 23 -3.41 19.52 21.12
C SER A 23 -4.10 18.49 20.21
N MET A 24 -3.42 18.05 19.14
CA MET A 24 -3.89 17.02 18.20
C MET A 24 -3.28 15.63 18.46
N ALA A 25 -2.22 15.54 19.27
CA ALA A 25 -1.65 14.28 19.74
C ALA A 25 -2.72 13.43 20.45
N GLY A 26 -2.64 12.11 20.30
CA GLY A 26 -3.69 11.18 20.76
C GLY A 26 -4.94 11.15 19.87
N ASN A 27 -5.45 12.31 19.46
CA ASN A 27 -6.71 12.44 18.71
C ASN A 27 -6.58 12.09 17.21
N TYR A 28 -5.40 12.30 16.63
CA TYR A 28 -5.16 12.07 15.19
C TYR A 28 -3.98 11.12 14.92
N ALA A 29 -3.94 10.52 13.74
CA ALA A 29 -2.83 9.68 13.30
C ALA A 29 -1.64 10.53 12.83
N SER A 30 -0.42 10.00 12.93
CA SER A 30 0.83 10.65 12.53
C SER A 30 0.79 11.27 11.12
N GLY A 31 0.30 10.52 10.13
CA GLY A 31 0.13 11.01 8.77
C GLY A 31 -0.88 12.16 8.64
N THR A 32 -1.86 12.26 9.54
CA THR A 32 -2.81 13.39 9.59
C THR A 32 -2.15 14.63 10.17
N LEU A 33 -1.36 14.49 11.25
CA LEU A 33 -0.57 15.59 11.82
C LEU A 33 0.39 16.19 10.78
N SER A 34 1.12 15.31 10.07
CA SER A 34 1.98 15.71 8.95
C SER A 34 1.18 16.39 7.83
N SER A 35 0.01 15.88 7.46
CA SER A 35 -0.84 16.48 6.42
C SER A 35 -1.30 17.91 6.78
N TYR A 36 -1.67 18.15 8.04
CA TYR A 36 -2.07 19.49 8.50
C TYR A 36 -0.90 20.49 8.46
N LEU A 37 0.29 20.07 8.87
CA LEU A 37 1.46 20.96 8.88
C LEU A 37 1.92 21.29 7.45
N HIS A 38 1.88 20.33 6.51
CA HIS A 38 2.07 20.61 5.08
C HIS A 38 1.02 21.59 4.53
N GLY A 39 -0.25 21.44 4.92
CA GLY A 39 -1.32 22.38 4.53
C GLY A 39 -1.08 23.80 5.06
N LEU A 40 -0.60 23.94 6.30
CA LEU A 40 -0.28 25.23 6.91
C LEU A 40 0.97 25.88 6.28
N ARG A 41 2.00 25.09 5.93
CA ARG A 41 3.17 25.54 5.15
C ARG A 41 2.76 26.03 3.76
N ALA A 42 1.90 25.27 3.07
CA ALA A 42 1.36 25.67 1.76
C ALA A 42 0.54 26.97 1.85
N TRP A 43 -0.27 27.14 2.91
CA TRP A 43 -1.04 28.37 3.12
C TRP A 43 -0.11 29.59 3.28
N HIS A 44 0.95 29.52 4.08
CA HIS A 44 1.92 30.62 4.23
C HIS A 44 2.57 30.98 2.88
N ILE A 45 3.04 29.99 2.13
CA ILE A 45 3.66 30.18 0.81
C ILE A 45 2.69 30.87 -0.17
N LEU A 46 1.43 30.44 -0.21
CA LEU A 46 0.41 31.00 -1.11
C LEU A 46 0.04 32.46 -0.80
N HIS A 47 0.26 32.93 0.43
CA HIS A 47 -0.02 34.31 0.85
C HIS A 47 1.26 35.18 0.93
N GLY A 48 2.40 34.67 0.47
CA GLY A 48 3.70 35.39 0.49
C GLY A 48 4.30 35.55 1.89
N LEU A 49 3.85 34.75 2.87
CA LEU A 49 4.21 34.87 4.27
C LEU A 49 5.44 34.02 4.62
N PRO A 50 6.38 34.52 5.45
CA PRO A 50 7.59 33.78 5.78
C PRO A 50 7.25 32.53 6.62
N TRP A 51 7.67 31.36 6.14
CA TRP A 51 7.59 30.11 6.87
C TRP A 51 8.86 29.92 7.70
N LEU A 52 8.78 30.28 8.99
CA LEU A 52 9.95 30.39 9.88
C LEU A 52 10.49 29.06 10.43
N VAL A 53 9.73 27.96 10.28
CA VAL A 53 10.05 26.66 10.89
C VAL A 53 10.67 25.73 9.86
N ASN A 54 11.87 25.22 10.12
CA ASN A 54 12.59 24.38 9.16
C ASN A 54 12.06 22.93 9.13
N GLU A 55 12.61 22.13 8.21
CA GLU A 55 12.13 20.75 8.01
C GLU A 55 12.56 19.80 9.13
N ALA A 56 13.73 20.01 9.74
CA ALA A 56 14.17 19.21 10.90
C ALA A 56 13.31 19.49 12.14
N GLU A 57 13.00 20.77 12.40
CA GLU A 57 12.03 21.19 13.43
C GLU A 57 10.65 20.59 13.18
N THR A 58 10.17 20.64 11.93
CA THR A 58 8.90 20.01 11.51
C THR A 58 8.87 18.52 11.86
N GLN A 59 9.93 17.76 11.55
CA GLN A 59 10.01 16.35 11.90
C GLN A 59 10.16 16.11 13.41
N ALA A 60 10.89 16.97 14.13
CA ALA A 60 11.03 16.90 15.58
C ALA A 60 9.68 17.09 16.29
N LEU A 61 8.89 18.09 15.89
CA LEU A 61 7.56 18.34 16.47
C LEU A 61 6.57 17.19 16.16
N ILE A 62 6.60 16.65 14.94
CA ILE A 62 5.79 15.46 14.58
C ILE A 62 6.21 14.25 15.43
N THR A 63 7.51 14.05 15.63
CA THR A 63 8.05 12.95 16.47
C THR A 63 7.63 13.10 17.93
N ALA A 64 7.73 14.31 18.50
CA ALA A 64 7.27 14.60 19.85
C ALA A 64 5.77 14.31 20.03
N ALA A 65 4.93 14.74 19.09
CA ALA A 65 3.49 14.46 19.11
C ALA A 65 3.15 12.96 18.99
N ILE A 66 3.99 12.17 18.31
CA ILE A 66 3.86 10.70 18.20
C ILE A 66 4.31 9.99 19.49
N HIS A 67 5.34 10.51 20.16
CA HIS A 67 5.77 10.00 21.47
C HIS A 67 4.72 10.28 22.55
N LEU A 68 4.10 11.46 22.54
CA LEU A 68 2.98 11.83 23.41
C LEU A 68 1.66 11.08 23.10
N GLN A 69 1.57 10.32 22.00
CA GLN A 69 0.36 9.57 21.66
C GLN A 69 0.18 8.33 22.56
N PRO A 70 -0.92 8.22 23.34
CA PRO A 70 -1.15 7.08 24.22
C PRO A 70 -1.35 5.76 23.46
N PRO A 71 -1.08 4.59 24.07
CA PRO A 71 -1.05 3.31 23.37
C PRO A 71 -2.36 2.95 22.64
N HIS A 72 -3.51 3.28 23.22
CA HIS A 72 -4.82 2.97 22.63
C HIS A 72 -5.12 3.73 21.34
N SER A 73 -4.46 4.87 21.09
CA SER A 73 -4.59 5.63 19.84
C SER A 73 -3.69 5.11 18.71
N LYS A 74 -2.76 4.21 19.00
CA LYS A 74 -1.84 3.62 18.01
C LYS A 74 -2.51 2.41 17.36
N LYS A 75 -2.87 2.52 16.08
CA LYS A 75 -3.55 1.44 15.33
C LYS A 75 -2.68 0.19 15.23
N LYS A 76 -3.24 -0.98 15.57
CA LYS A 76 -2.59 -2.29 15.40
C LYS A 76 -2.13 -2.49 13.94
N PRO A 77 -0.85 -2.79 13.67
CA PRO A 77 -0.36 -2.94 12.30
C PRO A 77 -0.98 -4.14 11.55
N TRP A 78 -1.81 -3.88 10.53
CA TRP A 78 -2.53 -4.88 9.71
C TRP A 78 -1.66 -6.04 9.20
N LEU A 79 -2.03 -7.30 9.41
CA LEU A 79 -1.22 -8.43 8.96
C LEU A 79 -1.02 -8.43 7.42
N PRO A 80 0.18 -8.79 6.92
CA PRO A 80 0.42 -9.00 5.50
C PRO A 80 -0.23 -10.31 5.03
N TYR A 81 -0.63 -10.37 3.76
CA TYR A 81 -0.85 -11.66 3.08
C TYR A 81 0.53 -12.22 2.70
N THR A 82 0.85 -13.48 3.05
CA THR A 82 2.07 -14.18 2.62
C THR A 82 1.80 -15.12 1.45
N SER A 83 2.83 -15.62 0.78
CA SER A 83 2.68 -16.73 -0.19
C SER A 83 1.96 -17.95 0.43
N ASP A 84 2.24 -18.30 1.70
CA ASP A 84 1.52 -19.37 2.42
C ASP A 84 0.05 -19.03 2.65
N THR A 85 -0.27 -17.75 2.90
CA THR A 85 -1.65 -17.25 3.04
C THR A 85 -2.41 -17.40 1.73
N LEU A 86 -1.77 -17.08 0.59
CA LEU A 86 -2.35 -17.22 -0.75
C LEU A 86 -2.49 -18.70 -1.14
N THR A 87 -1.49 -19.53 -0.84
CA THR A 87 -1.54 -20.98 -1.06
C THR A 87 -2.64 -21.63 -0.23
N THR A 88 -2.80 -21.22 1.04
CA THR A 88 -3.89 -21.68 1.91
C THR A 88 -5.25 -21.26 1.38
N LEU A 89 -5.41 -20.04 0.85
CA LEU A 89 -6.63 -19.60 0.16
C LEU A 89 -6.99 -20.50 -1.03
N LEU A 90 -6.01 -20.79 -1.89
CA LEU A 90 -6.18 -21.59 -3.10
C LEU A 90 -6.57 -23.05 -2.81
N LEU A 91 -6.30 -23.55 -1.60
CA LEU A 91 -6.80 -24.86 -1.12
C LEU A 91 -8.24 -24.82 -0.59
N HIS A 92 -8.83 -23.64 -0.36
CA HIS A 92 -10.19 -23.46 0.20
C HIS A 92 -11.17 -22.79 -0.78
N PHE A 93 -10.73 -22.40 -1.97
CA PHE A 93 -11.58 -21.90 -3.04
C PHE A 93 -12.28 -23.04 -3.80
N ASP A 94 -13.52 -22.80 -4.20
CA ASP A 94 -14.31 -23.73 -5.00
C ASP A 94 -14.19 -23.37 -6.49
N PHE A 95 -13.35 -24.11 -7.22
CA PHE A 95 -13.10 -23.88 -8.64
C PHE A 95 -14.32 -24.12 -9.56
N SER A 96 -15.45 -24.62 -9.04
CA SER A 96 -16.73 -24.65 -9.76
C SER A 96 -17.55 -23.37 -9.60
N LEU A 97 -17.22 -22.52 -8.62
CA LEU A 97 -17.90 -21.26 -8.37
C LEU A 97 -17.26 -20.12 -9.19
N PRO A 98 -18.03 -19.37 -10.01
CA PRO A 98 -17.49 -18.26 -10.83
C PRO A 98 -16.87 -17.09 -10.05
N LEU A 99 -16.97 -17.08 -8.72
CA LEU A 99 -16.39 -16.06 -7.85
C LEU A 99 -14.98 -16.43 -7.33
N ASP A 100 -14.53 -17.67 -7.59
CA ASP A 100 -13.36 -18.31 -6.96
C ASP A 100 -12.34 -18.87 -7.95
N ALA A 101 -12.77 -19.20 -9.18
CA ALA A 101 -12.08 -20.16 -10.02
C ALA A 101 -10.88 -19.59 -10.81
N ALA A 102 -9.76 -20.33 -10.81
CA ALA A 102 -8.59 -20.09 -11.66
C ALA A 102 -7.68 -21.32 -11.93
N THR A 103 -7.48 -21.72 -13.20
CA THR A 103 -6.55 -22.77 -13.71
C THR A 103 -6.14 -22.44 -15.19
N ARG A 104 -5.09 -22.94 -15.91
CA ARG A 104 -4.06 -23.96 -15.64
C ARG A 104 -2.79 -23.93 -16.58
N ASN A 105 -1.81 -23.03 -16.35
CA ASN A 105 -0.41 -23.10 -16.89
C ASN A 105 -0.27 -22.76 -18.42
N ARG A 106 0.91 -22.45 -19.03
CA ARG A 106 2.34 -22.52 -18.63
C ARG A 106 3.26 -21.53 -19.40
N ASN A 107 4.42 -21.21 -18.79
CA ASN A 107 5.45 -20.22 -19.15
C ASN A 107 6.05 -20.28 -20.59
N LYS A 108 6.10 -19.13 -21.27
CA LYS A 108 7.34 -18.49 -21.75
C LYS A 108 7.35 -17.03 -21.24
N LEU A 109 8.49 -16.34 -21.26
CA LEU A 109 8.62 -15.02 -20.61
C LEU A 109 7.91 -13.92 -21.39
N GLU A 110 6.65 -13.70 -21.05
CA GLU A 110 5.77 -12.66 -21.60
C GLU A 110 5.32 -11.71 -20.47
N GLN A 111 5.18 -10.42 -20.82
CA GLN A 111 4.67 -9.39 -19.92
C GLN A 111 3.28 -8.97 -20.41
N THR A 112 2.27 -9.17 -19.58
CA THR A 112 0.92 -8.66 -19.88
C THR A 112 0.81 -7.24 -19.35
N VAL A 113 0.31 -6.34 -20.20
CA VAL A 113 0.05 -4.94 -19.87
C VAL A 113 -1.44 -4.68 -20.06
N PHE A 114 -2.10 -4.17 -19.02
CA PHE A 114 -3.51 -3.81 -19.02
C PHE A 114 -3.69 -2.35 -18.62
N PHE A 115 -4.13 -1.53 -19.56
CA PHE A 115 -4.43 -0.12 -19.33
C PHE A 115 -5.72 0.05 -18.51
N ILE A 116 -5.63 0.62 -17.31
CA ILE A 116 -6.80 0.99 -16.50
C ILE A 116 -7.22 2.41 -16.88
N PRO A 117 -8.42 2.68 -17.45
CA PRO A 117 -8.80 4.02 -17.93
C PRO A 117 -8.87 5.13 -16.88
N LYS A 118 -8.96 4.78 -15.58
CA LYS A 118 -8.95 5.74 -14.48
C LYS A 118 -8.58 5.06 -13.15
N ALA A 119 -7.69 5.69 -12.40
CA ALA A 119 -7.26 5.23 -11.08
C ALA A 119 -7.42 6.32 -10.02
N LYS A 120 -7.09 6.02 -8.75
CA LYS A 120 -7.08 7.02 -7.67
C LYS A 120 -6.05 8.14 -7.92
N THR A 121 -4.95 7.79 -8.57
CA THR A 121 -3.73 8.61 -8.72
C THR A 121 -3.40 9.01 -10.16
N SER A 122 -4.19 8.52 -11.13
CA SER A 122 -4.17 8.99 -12.52
C SER A 122 -5.59 9.16 -13.05
N VAL A 123 -5.91 10.38 -13.50
CA VAL A 123 -7.22 10.75 -14.05
C VAL A 123 -7.37 10.28 -15.50
N HIS A 124 -6.25 10.17 -16.23
CA HIS A 124 -6.17 9.73 -17.62
C HIS A 124 -5.83 8.24 -17.76
N GLY A 125 -5.89 7.48 -16.65
CA GLY A 125 -5.53 6.07 -16.61
C GLY A 125 -4.05 5.80 -16.35
N GLU A 126 -3.73 4.55 -16.05
CA GLU A 126 -2.37 4.06 -15.83
C GLU A 126 -2.26 2.58 -16.25
N ASP A 127 -1.13 2.20 -16.83
CA ASP A 127 -0.85 0.81 -17.19
C ASP A 127 -0.53 -0.02 -15.93
N VAL A 128 -1.25 -1.12 -15.75
CA VAL A 128 -0.92 -2.15 -14.77
C VAL A 128 -0.38 -3.36 -15.52
N PHE A 129 0.78 -3.85 -15.09
CA PHE A 129 1.47 -4.94 -15.78
C PHE A 129 2.00 -5.99 -14.81
N TRP A 130 2.14 -7.21 -15.31
CA TRP A 130 2.72 -8.34 -14.59
C TRP A 130 3.47 -9.26 -15.57
N ALA A 131 4.40 -10.03 -15.03
CA ALA A 131 5.01 -11.17 -15.70
C ALA A 131 4.50 -12.47 -15.04
N THR A 132 4.46 -13.56 -15.81
CA THR A 132 4.08 -14.88 -15.31
C THR A 132 4.84 -15.26 -14.03
N GLN A 133 4.15 -15.81 -13.04
CA GLN A 133 4.73 -16.30 -11.79
C GLN A 133 4.69 -17.84 -11.75
N ASP A 134 5.65 -18.47 -11.08
CA ASP A 134 5.56 -19.90 -10.80
C ASP A 134 4.58 -20.17 -9.64
N GLY A 135 3.72 -21.17 -9.82
CA GLY A 135 2.76 -21.64 -8.81
C GLY A 135 1.30 -21.23 -9.08
N PRO A 136 0.38 -21.52 -8.14
CA PRO A 136 -1.07 -21.35 -8.35
C PRO A 136 -1.56 -19.90 -8.15
N SER A 137 -0.66 -18.94 -7.91
CA SER A 137 -0.95 -17.52 -7.70
C SER A 137 -0.57 -16.62 -8.89
N ASP A 138 -0.39 -17.21 -10.07
CA ASP A 138 0.03 -16.51 -11.29
C ASP A 138 -1.05 -15.54 -11.83
N PRO A 139 -0.82 -14.21 -11.84
CA PRO A 139 -1.81 -13.23 -12.27
C PRO A 139 -2.29 -13.40 -13.72
N GLN A 140 -1.48 -13.97 -14.62
CA GLN A 140 -1.90 -14.19 -16.02
C GLN A 140 -2.97 -15.27 -16.11
N HIS A 141 -2.64 -16.46 -15.64
CA HIS A 141 -3.48 -17.64 -15.49
C HIS A 141 -4.76 -17.36 -14.65
N LEU A 142 -4.66 -16.56 -13.59
CA LEU A 142 -5.82 -16.11 -12.81
C LEU A 142 -6.80 -15.26 -13.65
N LEU A 143 -6.30 -14.44 -14.58
CA LEU A 143 -7.12 -13.61 -15.47
C LEU A 143 -7.72 -14.40 -16.64
N GLU A 144 -6.94 -15.28 -17.27
CA GLU A 144 -7.39 -16.12 -18.39
C GLU A 144 -8.59 -16.99 -18.00
N ASN A 145 -8.53 -17.64 -16.84
CA ASN A 145 -9.64 -18.45 -16.34
C ASN A 145 -10.86 -17.59 -15.94
N HIS A 146 -10.63 -16.39 -15.41
CA HIS A 146 -11.72 -15.45 -15.14
C HIS A 146 -12.49 -15.13 -16.44
N PHE A 147 -11.80 -14.95 -17.56
CA PHE A 147 -12.46 -14.85 -18.86
C PHE A 147 -13.17 -16.15 -19.27
N THR A 148 -12.53 -17.31 -19.12
CA THR A 148 -13.14 -18.62 -19.44
C THR A 148 -14.46 -18.89 -18.69
N ILE A 149 -14.60 -18.44 -17.44
CA ILE A 149 -15.73 -18.81 -16.56
C ILE A 149 -16.74 -17.67 -16.35
N ASN A 150 -16.33 -16.40 -16.35
CA ASN A 150 -17.23 -15.27 -16.17
C ASN A 150 -17.63 -14.56 -17.49
N ASP A 151 -16.96 -14.87 -18.60
CA ASP A 151 -17.15 -14.30 -19.95
C ASP A 151 -17.63 -12.83 -19.92
N PRO A 152 -16.84 -11.91 -19.33
CA PRO A 152 -17.27 -10.54 -19.09
C PRO A 152 -17.42 -9.81 -20.43
N PRO A 153 -18.63 -9.30 -20.77
CA PRO A 153 -18.84 -8.63 -22.04
C PRO A 153 -17.88 -7.44 -22.21
N VAL A 154 -17.41 -7.21 -23.45
CA VAL A 154 -16.40 -6.18 -23.79
C VAL A 154 -16.80 -4.75 -23.36
N ASN A 155 -18.10 -4.50 -23.15
CA ASN A 155 -18.64 -3.22 -22.65
C ASN A 155 -18.89 -3.17 -21.12
N GLN A 156 -18.45 -4.17 -20.37
CA GLN A 156 -18.51 -4.24 -18.90
C GLN A 156 -17.11 -4.13 -18.27
N PRO A 157 -16.99 -3.78 -16.99
CA PRO A 157 -15.71 -3.81 -16.28
C PRO A 157 -15.11 -5.23 -16.30
N VAL A 158 -13.83 -5.35 -16.66
CA VAL A 158 -13.08 -6.61 -16.84
C VAL A 158 -13.35 -7.64 -15.74
N PHE A 159 -13.22 -7.25 -14.47
CA PHE A 159 -13.52 -8.10 -13.32
C PHE A 159 -15.03 -8.18 -13.01
N SER A 160 -15.88 -8.40 -14.01
CA SER A 160 -17.31 -8.67 -13.80
C SER A 160 -17.56 -10.18 -13.71
N TYR A 161 -18.33 -10.59 -12.71
CA TYR A 161 -18.61 -12.01 -12.42
C TYR A 161 -20.10 -12.34 -12.55
N ILE A 162 -20.42 -13.59 -12.87
CA ILE A 162 -21.82 -14.01 -13.04
C ILE A 162 -22.50 -14.19 -11.67
N HIS A 163 -23.58 -13.45 -11.45
CA HIS A 163 -24.41 -13.57 -10.25
C HIS A 163 -25.90 -13.65 -10.61
N LYS A 164 -26.52 -14.82 -10.36
CA LYS A 164 -27.93 -15.12 -10.71
C LYS A 164 -28.22 -14.87 -12.20
N GLY A 165 -27.37 -15.42 -13.08
CA GLY A 165 -27.52 -15.33 -14.54
C GLY A 165 -27.28 -13.94 -15.14
N LYS A 166 -26.63 -13.01 -14.41
CA LYS A 166 -26.26 -11.68 -14.92
C LYS A 166 -24.87 -11.31 -14.43
N HIS A 167 -24.01 -10.79 -15.33
CA HIS A 167 -22.70 -10.25 -14.96
C HIS A 167 -22.85 -9.04 -14.04
N ARG A 168 -21.96 -8.90 -13.06
CA ARG A 168 -21.88 -7.75 -12.14
C ARG A 168 -20.42 -7.40 -11.85
N PRO A 169 -20.03 -6.12 -11.80
CA PRO A 169 -18.66 -5.74 -11.44
C PRO A 169 -18.28 -6.22 -10.04
N LEU A 170 -17.09 -6.81 -9.89
CA LEU A 170 -16.54 -7.20 -8.61
C LEU A 170 -16.21 -5.96 -7.77
N THR A 171 -17.06 -5.65 -6.80
CA THR A 171 -16.85 -4.52 -5.89
C THR A 171 -15.94 -4.92 -4.72
N LYS A 172 -15.19 -3.95 -4.17
CA LYS A 172 -14.35 -4.15 -2.98
C LYS A 172 -15.11 -4.82 -1.80
N PRO A 173 -16.36 -4.43 -1.45
CA PRO A 173 -17.12 -5.14 -0.42
C PRO A 173 -17.46 -6.60 -0.78
N ALA A 174 -17.81 -6.90 -2.03
CA ALA A 174 -18.08 -8.26 -2.48
C ALA A 174 -16.83 -9.14 -2.41
N PHE A 175 -15.70 -8.65 -2.91
CA PHE A 175 -14.39 -9.31 -2.85
C PHE A 175 -13.95 -9.60 -1.41
N LEU A 176 -13.95 -8.59 -0.53
CA LEU A 176 -13.59 -8.78 0.89
C LEU A 176 -14.56 -9.71 1.60
N SER A 177 -15.87 -9.63 1.32
CA SER A 177 -16.87 -10.56 1.86
C SER A 177 -16.64 -11.99 1.38
N ARG A 178 -16.12 -12.22 0.17
CA ARG A 178 -15.75 -13.59 -0.26
C ARG A 178 -14.53 -14.09 0.50
N LEU A 179 -13.46 -13.31 0.59
CA LEU A 179 -12.27 -13.67 1.36
C LEU A 179 -12.63 -14.02 2.82
N HIS A 180 -13.43 -13.19 3.50
CA HIS A 180 -13.89 -13.45 4.87
C HIS A 180 -14.82 -14.67 5.01
N LYS A 181 -15.47 -15.13 3.94
CA LYS A 181 -16.28 -16.37 3.94
C LYS A 181 -15.43 -17.63 3.74
N VAL A 182 -14.30 -17.51 3.05
CA VAL A 182 -13.35 -18.61 2.78
C VAL A 182 -12.38 -18.77 3.96
N PHE A 183 -11.90 -17.66 4.54
CA PHE A 183 -11.15 -17.63 5.80
C PHE A 183 -12.03 -17.88 7.05
N LYS A 184 -12.70 -19.03 7.10
CA LYS A 184 -13.49 -19.47 8.28
C LYS A 184 -12.64 -20.15 9.37
N ASP A 185 -11.32 -19.93 9.39
CA ASP A 185 -10.47 -20.33 10.51
C ASP A 185 -10.68 -19.37 11.70
N PRO A 186 -11.20 -19.82 12.85
CA PRO A 186 -11.40 -18.97 14.03
C PRO A 186 -10.10 -18.43 14.66
N LYS A 187 -8.92 -18.86 14.19
CA LYS A 187 -7.62 -18.36 14.63
C LYS A 187 -7.08 -17.20 13.77
N MET A 188 -7.70 -16.89 12.63
CA MET A 188 -7.18 -15.87 11.70
C MET A 188 -7.92 -14.54 11.83
N GLU A 189 -7.16 -13.47 12.08
CA GLU A 189 -7.67 -12.09 12.15
C GLU A 189 -8.29 -11.64 10.81
N PRO A 190 -9.46 -10.96 10.80
CA PRO A 190 -10.14 -10.55 9.57
C PRO A 190 -9.28 -9.69 8.64
N LEU A 191 -8.75 -10.32 7.58
CA LEU A 191 -7.78 -9.68 6.69
C LEU A 191 -8.38 -8.48 5.97
N GLN A 192 -7.73 -7.32 6.11
CA GLN A 192 -8.17 -6.09 5.45
C GLN A 192 -7.56 -5.96 4.06
N GLY A 193 -8.31 -5.40 3.09
CA GLY A 193 -7.82 -5.17 1.73
C GLY A 193 -6.60 -4.23 1.61
N HIS A 194 -6.24 -3.51 2.68
CA HIS A 194 -4.99 -2.76 2.75
C HIS A 194 -3.78 -3.67 3.06
N GLY A 195 -3.98 -4.76 3.81
CA GLY A 195 -2.98 -5.80 4.06
C GLY A 195 -2.51 -6.52 2.79
N ILE A 196 -3.29 -6.48 1.70
CA ILE A 196 -2.90 -7.01 0.39
C ILE A 196 -1.70 -6.21 -0.17
N ARG A 197 -1.72 -4.86 -0.07
CA ARG A 197 -0.58 -4.03 -0.50
C ARG A 197 0.66 -4.26 0.38
N ILE A 198 0.47 -4.52 1.68
CA ILE A 198 1.55 -4.86 2.61
C ILE A 198 2.15 -6.22 2.27
N GLY A 199 1.30 -7.23 2.00
CA GLY A 199 1.72 -8.56 1.56
C GLY A 199 2.50 -8.52 0.26
N TYR A 200 1.96 -7.85 -0.77
CA TYR A 200 2.64 -7.61 -2.04
C TYR A 200 4.03 -6.97 -1.86
N THR A 201 4.12 -5.89 -1.06
CA THR A 201 5.41 -5.21 -0.79
C THR A 201 6.40 -6.15 -0.13
N LEU A 202 5.96 -6.94 0.85
CA LEU A 202 6.81 -7.87 1.59
C LEU A 202 7.27 -9.04 0.73
N GLU A 203 6.38 -9.65 -0.07
CA GLU A 203 6.69 -10.79 -0.94
C GLU A 203 7.75 -10.41 -1.99
N TYR A 204 7.60 -9.25 -2.66
CA TYR A 204 8.56 -8.81 -3.66
C TYR A 204 9.91 -8.42 -3.05
N LEU A 205 9.94 -7.82 -1.85
CA LEU A 205 11.19 -7.55 -1.12
C LEU A 205 11.91 -8.83 -0.65
N LEU A 206 11.17 -9.84 -0.21
CA LEU A 206 11.74 -11.14 0.17
C LEU A 206 12.30 -11.92 -1.03
N ARG A 207 11.82 -11.62 -2.24
CA ARG A 207 12.39 -12.07 -3.52
C ARG A 207 13.55 -11.20 -4.02
N GLY A 208 13.96 -10.19 -3.24
CA GLY A 208 15.07 -9.29 -3.56
C GLY A 208 14.77 -8.22 -4.62
N ILE A 209 13.50 -7.97 -4.96
CA ILE A 209 13.17 -6.95 -5.96
C ILE A 209 13.46 -5.55 -5.41
N PRO A 210 14.14 -4.66 -6.17
CA PRO A 210 14.50 -3.31 -5.74
C PRO A 210 13.35 -2.45 -5.20
N PHE A 211 13.67 -1.53 -4.27
CA PHE A 211 12.68 -0.64 -3.66
C PHE A 211 12.04 0.32 -4.67
N ASP A 212 12.80 0.81 -5.65
CA ASP A 212 12.32 1.67 -6.74
C ASP A 212 11.50 0.89 -7.78
N VAL A 213 11.86 -0.36 -8.07
CA VAL A 213 11.06 -1.27 -8.91
C VAL A 213 9.72 -1.58 -8.23
N ILE A 214 9.71 -1.86 -6.92
CA ILE A 214 8.47 -2.05 -6.14
C ILE A 214 7.65 -0.75 -6.06
N LYS A 215 8.31 0.40 -5.90
CA LYS A 215 7.67 1.74 -5.99
C LYS A 215 6.98 1.93 -7.34
N THR A 216 7.62 1.50 -8.42
CA THR A 216 7.12 1.59 -9.80
C THR A 216 5.93 0.66 -10.02
N ILE A 217 6.07 -0.65 -9.81
CA ILE A 217 4.98 -1.63 -10.06
C ILE A 217 3.77 -1.36 -9.12
N GLY A 218 4.02 -0.95 -7.87
CA GLY A 218 2.96 -0.55 -6.93
C GLY A 218 2.29 0.81 -7.22
N CYS A 219 2.70 1.49 -8.30
CA CYS A 219 2.20 2.79 -8.76
C CYS A 219 2.34 3.91 -7.71
N TRP A 220 3.42 3.88 -6.92
CA TRP A 220 3.65 4.79 -5.79
C TRP A 220 4.47 6.03 -6.19
N LYS A 221 3.78 7.15 -6.41
CA LYS A 221 4.43 8.46 -6.70
C LYS A 221 5.30 9.00 -5.54
N SER A 222 5.19 8.46 -4.33
CA SER A 222 5.97 8.87 -3.16
C SER A 222 6.31 7.67 -2.26
N ASP A 223 7.30 7.86 -1.40
CA ASP A 223 7.94 6.80 -0.60
C ASP A 223 7.10 6.32 0.61
N VAL A 224 5.80 6.62 0.61
CA VAL A 224 4.83 6.13 1.61
C VAL A 224 4.70 4.61 1.65
N PHE A 225 5.22 3.88 0.66
CA PHE A 225 5.30 2.42 0.67
C PHE A 225 6.32 1.88 1.71
N ILE A 226 7.26 2.70 2.17
CA ILE A 226 8.16 2.39 3.28
C ILE A 226 7.36 2.11 4.58
N LEU A 227 6.16 2.67 4.72
CA LEU A 227 5.24 2.37 5.84
C LEU A 227 4.64 0.94 5.80
N TYR A 228 4.88 0.19 4.71
CA TYR A 228 4.46 -1.20 4.57
C TYR A 228 5.58 -2.21 4.85
N LEU A 229 6.81 -1.74 5.10
CA LEU A 229 7.93 -2.62 5.45
C LEU A 229 7.66 -3.35 6.76
N ARG A 230 7.91 -4.66 6.74
CA ARG A 230 7.72 -5.57 7.89
C ARG A 230 8.80 -6.63 7.89
N LYS A 231 9.09 -7.16 9.07
CA LYS A 231 10.24 -8.06 9.28
C LYS A 231 11.54 -7.42 8.75
N HIS A 232 11.84 -6.18 9.16
CA HIS A 232 13.03 -5.43 8.72
C HIS A 232 14.31 -6.27 8.76
N ALA A 233 14.52 -7.07 9.82
CA ALA A 233 15.65 -7.97 9.93
C ALA A 233 15.73 -9.04 8.82
N GLN A 234 14.62 -9.51 8.25
CA GLN A 234 14.61 -10.46 7.12
C GLN A 234 14.83 -9.76 5.77
N ILE A 235 14.27 -8.56 5.59
CA ILE A 235 14.51 -7.73 4.39
C ILE A 235 15.99 -7.28 4.35
N LEU A 236 16.56 -6.91 5.49
CA LEU A 236 17.94 -6.43 5.63
C LEU A 236 18.97 -7.54 5.81
N ALA A 237 18.57 -8.78 6.14
CA ALA A 237 19.50 -9.89 6.38
C ALA A 237 20.53 -10.11 5.25
N PRO A 238 20.17 -10.07 3.95
CA PRO A 238 21.15 -10.16 2.86
C PRO A 238 22.20 -9.04 2.91
N TYR A 239 21.76 -7.81 3.19
CA TYR A 239 22.55 -6.58 3.27
C TYR A 239 23.44 -6.48 4.51
N MET A 240 23.28 -7.40 5.47
CA MET A 240 24.05 -7.47 6.72
C MET A 240 25.00 -8.67 6.76
N GLN A 241 25.15 -9.44 5.67
CA GLN A 241 26.13 -10.53 5.58
C GLN A 241 27.53 -10.02 5.26
N ALA A 242 28.55 -10.67 5.81
CA ALA A 242 29.96 -10.29 5.68
C ALA A 242 30.61 -10.58 4.30
N VAL A 243 29.82 -10.81 3.23
CA VAL A 243 30.32 -11.25 1.91
C VAL A 243 29.85 -10.29 0.81
N PRO A 244 30.66 -9.28 0.41
CA PRO A 244 30.20 -8.19 -0.46
C PRO A 244 29.99 -8.54 -1.94
N ALA A 245 30.58 -9.62 -2.45
CA ALA A 245 30.72 -9.84 -3.90
C ALA A 245 29.40 -10.01 -4.67
N ILE A 246 28.35 -10.55 -4.03
CA ILE A 246 27.00 -10.62 -4.60
C ILE A 246 26.23 -9.30 -4.33
N HIS A 247 26.65 -8.52 -3.35
CA HIS A 247 25.95 -7.35 -2.84
C HIS A 247 26.31 -6.03 -3.52
N GLU A 248 27.52 -5.86 -4.04
CA GLU A 248 27.96 -4.56 -4.57
C GLU A 248 27.18 -4.12 -5.82
N GLN A 249 26.92 -5.04 -6.77
CA GLN A 249 26.00 -4.78 -7.88
C GLN A 249 24.55 -4.60 -7.41
N PHE A 250 24.16 -5.29 -6.34
CA PHE A 250 22.78 -5.31 -5.84
C PHE A 250 22.42 -4.01 -5.12
N ILE A 251 23.24 -3.55 -4.17
CA ILE A 251 23.08 -2.28 -3.43
C ILE A 251 22.91 -1.10 -4.38
N ARG A 252 23.72 -1.05 -5.45
CA ARG A 252 23.75 0.03 -6.43
C ARG A 252 22.41 0.27 -7.14
N TYR A 253 21.56 -0.75 -7.26
CA TYR A 253 20.23 -0.65 -7.86
C TYR A 253 19.08 -0.78 -6.86
N THR A 254 19.30 -1.33 -5.67
CA THR A 254 18.22 -1.63 -4.69
C THR A 254 17.94 -0.52 -3.69
N MET A 255 18.96 0.26 -3.31
CA MET A 255 18.85 1.26 -2.25
C MET A 255 18.53 2.65 -2.82
N PRO A 256 17.57 3.40 -2.24
CA PRO A 256 17.37 4.79 -2.61
C PRO A 256 18.64 5.60 -2.31
N GLN A 257 19.11 6.39 -3.28
CA GLN A 257 20.23 7.30 -3.13
C GLN A 257 19.98 8.23 -1.93
N VAL A 258 20.86 8.16 -0.92
CA VAL A 258 20.80 9.07 0.24
C VAL A 258 21.06 10.50 -0.27
N ARG A 259 20.16 11.40 0.10
CA ARG A 259 20.22 12.85 -0.16
C ARG A 259 20.34 13.60 1.16
#